data_AF-A0A9W8GCU4-F1
#
_entry.id   AF-A0A9W8GCU4-F1
#
_cell.length_a   1.000
_cell.length_b   1.000
_cell.length_c   1.000
_cell.angle_alpha   90.00
_cell.angle_beta   90.00
_cell.angle_gamma   90.00
#
_symmetry.space_group_name_H-M   'P 1'
#
loop_
_entity.id
_entity.type
_entity.pdbx_description
1 polymer ?
#
loop_
_entity_poly.entity_id
_entity_poly.type
_entity_poly.pdbx_seq_one_letter_code
_entity_poly.pdbx_strand_id
1 'polypeptide(L)'
;MFGIHQATQQLVAAPSLAKQAGLWRDKIRSRIFSSIVIRFLDNPVAMWQFMGVPINQWNMLRSEGSMSQYVRDTLDPVFHSTSCATSNYFYHLLFARQYSPDCCPDYLTKDGFSRLQQVVGKGADVLSPTFHLHTATLLDTLNGMRDGELDKAVIMDHMDWFSPEDADSEVVALARVVKKAGFVLWRSAARNPWYIAVFERHGFTVEALDVRQPNSMKPLDRVNMYASLYKATKL
;
A
#
# COMPACT_ATOMS: atom_id res chain seq x y z
N MET A 1 -10.35 24.15 -11.79
CA MET A 1 -8.96 24.49 -11.40
C MET A 1 -8.07 24.45 -12.63
N PHE A 2 -7.74 25.61 -13.21
CA PHE A 2 -6.99 25.70 -14.46
C PHE A 2 -5.50 25.34 -14.25
N GLY A 3 -4.95 24.47 -15.10
CA GLY A 3 -3.51 24.20 -15.21
C GLY A 3 -2.96 22.94 -14.50
N ILE A 4 -3.62 22.40 -13.47
CA ILE A 4 -3.09 21.20 -12.78
C ILE A 4 -3.14 19.98 -13.70
N HIS A 5 -4.22 19.84 -14.48
CA HIS A 5 -4.37 18.74 -15.43
C HIS A 5 -3.26 18.76 -16.50
N GLN A 6 -2.91 19.94 -17.03
CA GLN A 6 -1.83 20.05 -18.01
C GLN A 6 -0.48 19.69 -17.38
N ALA A 7 -0.21 20.14 -16.15
CA ALA A 7 1.00 19.79 -15.43
C ALA A 7 1.10 18.27 -15.15
N THR A 8 -0.01 17.63 -14.79
CA THR A 8 -0.03 16.18 -14.57
C THR A 8 0.15 15.40 -15.87
N GLN A 9 -0.40 15.86 -17.00
CA GLN A 9 -0.11 15.27 -18.32
C GLN A 9 1.36 15.43 -18.72
N GLN A 10 1.97 16.58 -18.45
CA GLN A 10 3.41 16.78 -18.68
C GLN A 10 4.27 15.89 -17.80
N LEU A 11 3.81 15.61 -16.56
CA LEU A 11 4.51 14.76 -15.61
C LEU A 11 4.56 13.30 -16.10
N VAL A 12 3.44 12.76 -16.59
CA VAL A 12 3.39 11.36 -17.12
C VAL A 12 4.05 11.20 -18.49
N ALA A 13 4.37 12.30 -19.18
CA ALA A 13 5.11 12.32 -20.44
C ALA A 13 6.56 12.82 -20.27
N ALA A 14 7.04 12.99 -19.04
CA ALA A 14 8.36 13.56 -18.78
C ALA A 14 9.48 12.61 -19.27
N PRO A 15 10.45 13.08 -20.08
CA PRO A 15 11.49 12.22 -20.64
C PRO A 15 12.59 11.85 -19.65
N SER A 16 12.63 12.49 -18.47
CA SER A 16 13.63 12.23 -17.44
C SER A 16 13.12 12.54 -16.04
N LEU A 17 13.70 11.89 -15.03
CA LEU A 17 13.41 12.15 -13.62
C LEU A 17 13.69 13.61 -13.24
N ALA A 18 14.75 14.23 -13.77
CA ALA A 18 15.05 15.64 -13.51
C ALA A 18 13.92 16.57 -13.99
N LYS A 19 13.37 16.31 -15.19
CA LYS A 19 12.23 17.09 -15.71
C LYS A 19 10.97 16.83 -14.90
N GLN A 20 10.71 15.58 -14.53
CA GLN A 20 9.58 15.17 -13.70
C GLN A 20 9.62 15.86 -12.33
N ALA A 21 10.75 15.79 -11.63
CA ALA A 21 10.97 16.41 -10.34
C ALA A 21 10.80 17.94 -10.41
N GLY A 22 11.27 18.58 -11.48
CA GLY A 22 11.03 20.00 -11.74
C GLY A 22 9.54 20.32 -11.90
N LEU A 23 8.81 19.56 -12.71
CA LEU A 23 7.35 19.72 -12.88
C LEU A 23 6.59 19.52 -11.56
N TRP A 24 6.96 18.49 -10.80
CA TRP A 24 6.41 18.23 -9.48
C TRP A 24 6.58 19.44 -8.57
N ARG A 25 7.82 19.88 -8.36
CA ARG A 25 8.17 20.99 -7.47
C ARG A 25 7.50 22.29 -7.89
N ASP A 26 7.56 22.63 -9.18
CA ASP A 26 7.23 23.98 -9.66
C ASP A 26 5.75 24.15 -10.01
N LYS A 27 5.03 23.05 -10.33
CA LYS A 27 3.65 23.13 -10.86
C LYS A 27 2.60 22.38 -10.05
N ILE A 28 2.96 21.30 -9.38
CA ILE A 28 1.98 20.38 -8.75
C ILE A 28 2.02 20.48 -7.22
N ARG A 29 3.22 20.41 -6.64
CA ARG A 29 3.46 20.34 -5.20
C ARG A 29 2.75 21.45 -4.43
N SER A 30 2.91 22.71 -4.83
CA SER A 30 2.30 23.86 -4.13
C SER A 30 0.77 23.79 -4.00
N ARG A 31 0.08 23.08 -4.91
CA ARG A 31 -1.37 22.89 -4.86
C ARG A 31 -1.78 21.82 -3.85
N ILE A 32 -1.05 20.70 -3.83
CA ILE A 32 -1.28 19.60 -2.88
C ILE A 32 -0.95 20.05 -1.45
N PHE A 33 0.12 20.83 -1.27
CA PHE A 33 0.53 21.34 0.04
C PHE A 33 -0.07 22.71 0.38
N SER A 34 -1.18 23.10 -0.27
CA SER A 34 -1.86 24.34 0.09
C SER A 34 -2.47 24.23 1.49
N SER A 35 -2.54 25.35 2.22
CA SER A 35 -3.03 25.39 3.60
C SER A 35 -4.45 24.84 3.74
N ILE A 36 -5.30 25.03 2.73
CA ILE A 36 -6.66 24.50 2.69
C ILE A 36 -6.65 22.96 2.63
N VAL A 37 -5.82 22.38 1.76
CA VAL A 37 -5.70 20.92 1.62
C VAL A 37 -5.12 20.31 2.89
N ILE A 38 -4.08 20.92 3.47
CA ILE A 38 -3.50 20.41 4.72
C ILE A 38 -4.51 20.47 5.87
N ARG A 39 -5.24 21.58 6.03
CA ARG A 39 -6.31 21.68 7.05
C ARG A 39 -7.41 20.65 6.88
N PHE A 40 -7.73 20.30 5.63
CA PHE A 40 -8.68 19.24 5.34
C PHE A 40 -8.14 17.87 5.78
N LEU A 41 -6.88 17.57 5.47
CA LEU A 41 -6.24 16.31 5.86
C LEU A 41 -6.02 16.20 7.37
N ASP A 42 -5.74 17.31 8.05
CA ASP A 42 -5.63 17.39 9.52
C ASP A 42 -7.00 17.27 10.24
N ASN A 43 -8.12 17.18 9.52
CA ASN A 43 -9.44 17.00 10.11
C ASN A 43 -9.85 15.51 10.04
N PRO A 44 -9.98 14.81 11.17
CA PRO A 44 -10.33 13.38 11.18
C PRO A 44 -11.71 13.09 10.59
N VAL A 45 -12.69 14.00 10.75
CA VAL A 45 -14.03 13.84 10.15
C VAL A 45 -13.92 13.94 8.63
N ALA A 46 -13.15 14.89 8.11
CA ALA A 46 -12.94 15.02 6.67
C ALA A 46 -12.19 13.80 6.11
N MET A 47 -11.17 13.32 6.81
CA MET A 47 -10.41 12.12 6.44
C MET A 47 -11.31 10.88 6.38
N TRP A 48 -12.23 10.71 7.34
CA TRP A 48 -13.18 9.61 7.30
C TRP A 48 -14.18 9.76 6.15
N GLN A 49 -14.86 10.90 6.06
CA GLN A 49 -15.98 11.10 5.13
C GLN A 49 -15.56 11.16 3.66
N PHE A 50 -14.34 11.62 3.37
CA PHE A 50 -13.91 11.85 1.98
C PHE A 50 -12.70 11.02 1.56
N MET A 51 -11.86 10.58 2.50
CA MET A 51 -10.66 9.79 2.21
C MET A 51 -10.78 8.35 2.72
N GLY A 52 -11.86 8.01 3.45
CA GLY A 52 -12.10 6.67 3.98
C GLY A 52 -11.10 6.23 5.05
N VAL A 53 -10.40 7.18 5.71
CA VAL A 53 -9.39 6.87 6.73
C VAL A 53 -10.04 6.85 8.12
N PRO A 54 -10.11 5.70 8.80
CA PRO A 54 -10.70 5.62 10.14
C PRO A 54 -9.89 6.36 11.19
N ILE A 55 -10.56 6.69 12.31
CA ILE A 55 -9.95 7.45 13.41
C ILE A 55 -8.72 6.74 14.01
N ASN A 56 -8.72 5.40 14.06
CA ASN A 56 -7.61 4.62 14.60
C ASN A 56 -6.35 4.78 13.74
N GLN A 57 -6.48 4.65 12.42
CA GLN A 57 -5.39 4.88 11.47
C GLN A 57 -4.93 6.34 11.48
N TRP A 58 -5.88 7.28 11.56
CA TRP A 58 -5.55 8.71 11.64
C TRP A 58 -4.75 9.04 12.91
N ASN A 59 -5.13 8.48 14.06
CA ASN A 59 -4.41 8.65 15.32
C ASN A 59 -3.00 8.06 15.26
N MET A 60 -2.83 6.89 14.62
CA MET A 60 -1.52 6.28 14.38
C MET A 60 -0.60 7.16 13.54
N LEU A 61 -1.14 7.77 12.48
CA LEU A 61 -0.38 8.72 11.66
C LEU A 61 -0.01 9.96 12.49
N ARG A 62 -0.98 10.51 13.25
CA ARG A 62 -0.80 11.77 13.98
C ARG A 62 0.14 11.64 15.18
N SER A 63 0.27 10.46 15.77
CA SER A 63 1.22 10.20 16.85
C SER A 63 2.67 10.27 16.37
N GLU A 64 2.91 10.06 15.07
CA GLU A 64 4.25 10.03 14.48
C GLU A 64 4.66 11.33 13.76
N GLY A 65 3.73 12.28 13.57
CA GLY A 65 3.98 13.51 12.84
C GLY A 65 2.72 14.26 12.46
N SER A 66 2.85 15.25 11.57
CA SER A 66 1.72 15.97 10.99
C SER A 66 1.27 15.34 9.68
N MET A 67 0.01 15.57 9.29
CA MET A 67 -0.47 15.12 7.96
C MET A 67 0.34 15.77 6.83
N SER A 68 0.75 17.03 7.00
CA SER A 68 1.62 17.70 6.04
C SER A 68 2.95 16.97 5.85
N GLN A 69 3.58 16.52 6.94
CA GLN A 69 4.80 15.75 6.87
C GLN A 69 4.56 14.39 6.22
N TYR A 70 3.48 13.70 6.58
CA TYR A 70 3.13 12.41 6.01
C TYR A 70 2.96 12.47 4.48
N VAL A 71 2.18 13.44 3.99
CA VAL A 71 1.95 13.63 2.54
C VAL A 71 3.25 14.00 1.82
N ARG A 72 4.12 14.78 2.46
CA ARG A 72 5.44 15.14 1.93
C ARG A 72 6.30 13.91 1.76
N ASP A 73 6.46 13.14 2.83
CA ASP A 73 7.28 11.94 2.85
C ASP A 73 6.70 10.82 1.97
N THR A 74 5.40 10.87 1.65
CA THR A 74 4.76 9.99 0.67
C THR A 74 5.10 10.40 -0.76
N LEU A 75 4.86 11.66 -1.14
CA LEU A 75 4.83 12.08 -2.54
C LEU A 75 6.17 12.60 -3.07
N ASP A 76 6.90 13.40 -2.28
CA ASP A 76 8.16 14.00 -2.73
C ASP A 76 9.17 12.92 -3.18
N PRO A 77 9.38 11.81 -2.44
CA PRO A 77 10.32 10.75 -2.83
C PRO A 77 9.91 10.03 -4.13
N VAL A 78 8.62 9.78 -4.31
CA VAL A 78 8.10 9.08 -5.49
C VAL A 78 8.38 9.88 -6.76
N PHE A 79 8.03 11.16 -6.77
CA PHE A 79 8.17 12.00 -7.97
C PHE A 79 9.61 12.40 -8.28
N HIS A 80 10.55 12.16 -7.37
CA HIS A 80 11.98 12.28 -7.63
C HIS A 80 12.62 10.97 -8.11
N SER A 81 12.15 9.82 -7.64
CA SER A 81 12.87 8.56 -7.77
C SER A 81 12.25 7.57 -8.77
N THR A 82 10.99 7.77 -9.16
CA THR A 82 10.27 6.83 -10.04
C THR A 82 9.63 7.55 -11.22
N SER A 83 9.84 7.02 -12.43
CA SER A 83 9.35 7.62 -13.67
C SER A 83 7.87 7.31 -13.88
N CYS A 84 7.01 8.31 -13.87
CA CYS A 84 5.59 8.16 -14.22
C CYS A 84 5.40 7.92 -15.73
N ALA A 85 6.43 8.09 -16.56
CA ALA A 85 6.36 7.80 -17.99
C ALA A 85 6.66 6.33 -18.33
N THR A 86 7.42 5.63 -17.49
CA THR A 86 7.99 4.30 -17.84
C THR A 86 8.02 3.27 -16.72
N SER A 87 7.89 3.64 -15.45
CA SER A 87 8.03 2.67 -14.35
C SER A 87 6.93 2.73 -13.31
N ASN A 88 6.36 3.89 -13.02
CA ASN A 88 5.36 4.07 -12.00
C ASN A 88 3.94 4.11 -12.58
N TYR A 89 3.45 2.95 -13.02
CA TYR A 89 2.14 2.83 -13.65
C TYR A 89 0.98 3.23 -12.72
N PHE A 90 1.18 3.22 -11.39
CA PHE A 90 0.16 3.66 -10.42
C PHE A 90 -0.15 5.14 -10.57
N TYR A 91 0.87 5.99 -10.49
CA TYR A 91 0.70 7.43 -10.68
C TYR A 91 0.52 7.81 -12.15
N HIS A 92 1.05 7.01 -13.09
CA HIS A 92 0.70 7.16 -14.50
C HIS A 92 -0.81 7.04 -14.70
N LEU A 93 -1.43 5.94 -14.26
CA LEU A 93 -2.86 5.73 -14.38
C LEU A 93 -3.65 6.85 -13.70
N LEU A 94 -3.25 7.26 -12.49
CA LEU A 94 -3.92 8.33 -11.75
C LEU A 94 -4.02 9.62 -12.57
N PHE A 95 -2.94 10.01 -13.24
CA PHE A 95 -2.88 11.29 -13.95
C PHE A 95 -3.29 11.20 -15.42
N ALA A 96 -2.85 10.15 -16.14
CA ALA A 96 -3.17 9.93 -17.55
C ALA A 96 -4.60 9.37 -17.73
N ARG A 97 -5.16 8.71 -16.71
CA ARG A 97 -6.44 7.97 -16.74
C ARG A 97 -6.46 6.80 -17.73
N GLN A 98 -5.30 6.38 -18.18
CA GLN A 98 -5.06 5.20 -19.01
C GLN A 98 -3.63 4.73 -18.78
N TYR A 99 -3.32 3.50 -19.16
CA TYR A 99 -1.94 3.02 -19.23
C TYR A 99 -1.32 3.35 -20.60
N SER A 100 0.02 3.34 -20.66
CA SER A 100 0.77 3.34 -21.92
C SER A 100 1.47 2.00 -22.13
N PRO A 101 1.88 1.65 -23.37
CA PRO A 101 2.71 0.47 -23.60
C PRO A 101 4.00 0.45 -22.78
N ASP A 102 4.57 1.64 -22.55
CA ASP A 102 5.82 1.81 -21.79
C ASP A 102 5.60 1.87 -20.27
N CYS A 103 4.36 2.08 -19.81
CA CYS A 103 4.04 2.22 -18.39
C CYS A 103 2.70 1.55 -18.07
N CYS A 104 2.75 0.23 -17.94
CA CYS A 104 1.62 -0.60 -17.52
C CYS A 104 2.09 -1.70 -16.55
N PRO A 105 1.17 -2.30 -15.79
CA PRO A 105 1.46 -3.52 -15.04
C PRO A 105 1.89 -4.66 -15.96
N ASP A 106 2.78 -5.53 -15.47
CA ASP A 106 3.34 -6.64 -16.25
C ASP A 106 2.26 -7.52 -16.91
N TYR A 107 1.12 -7.72 -16.25
CA TYR A 107 0.01 -8.51 -16.77
C TYR A 107 -0.71 -7.89 -17.98
N LEU A 108 -0.50 -6.60 -18.27
CA LEU A 108 -1.02 -5.94 -19.48
C LEU A 108 -0.01 -5.91 -20.63
N THR A 109 1.25 -6.29 -20.38
CA THR A 109 2.24 -6.42 -21.45
C THR A 109 1.91 -7.62 -22.35
N LYS A 110 2.37 -7.61 -23.61
CA LYS A 110 2.18 -8.74 -24.54
C LYS A 110 2.71 -10.05 -23.96
N ASP A 111 3.89 -10.01 -23.35
CA ASP A 111 4.53 -11.17 -22.75
C ASP A 111 3.81 -11.64 -21.48
N GLY A 112 3.38 -10.72 -20.62
CA GLY A 112 2.59 -11.03 -19.44
C GLY A 112 1.24 -11.64 -19.79
N PHE A 113 0.52 -11.04 -20.75
CA PHE A 113 -0.74 -11.58 -21.26
C PHE A 113 -0.56 -12.98 -21.86
N SER A 114 0.46 -13.19 -22.69
CA SER A 114 0.75 -14.50 -23.31
C SER A 114 1.05 -15.57 -22.25
N ARG A 115 1.83 -15.23 -21.21
CA ARG A 115 2.09 -16.14 -20.08
C ARG A 115 0.81 -16.50 -19.33
N LEU A 116 -0.04 -15.51 -19.05
CA LEU A 116 -1.33 -15.76 -18.39
C LEU A 116 -2.25 -16.63 -19.26
N GLN A 117 -2.35 -16.35 -20.56
CA GLN A 117 -3.15 -17.16 -21.49
C GLN A 117 -2.65 -18.61 -21.59
N GLN A 118 -1.33 -18.86 -21.53
CA GLN A 118 -0.81 -20.22 -21.51
C GLN A 118 -1.22 -21.01 -20.25
N VAL A 119 -1.48 -20.33 -19.13
CA VAL A 119 -2.01 -20.97 -17.92
C VAL A 119 -3.50 -21.22 -18.05
N VAL A 120 -4.27 -20.21 -18.47
CA VAL A 120 -5.73 -20.31 -18.65
C VAL A 120 -6.12 -21.29 -19.75
N GLY A 121 -5.38 -21.29 -20.87
CA GLY A 121 -5.63 -22.13 -22.04
C GLY A 121 -5.40 -23.63 -21.82
N LYS A 122 -4.84 -24.01 -20.66
CA LYS A 122 -4.74 -25.42 -20.22
C LYS A 122 -6.06 -25.95 -19.60
N GLY A 123 -7.11 -25.12 -19.54
CA GLY A 123 -8.44 -25.49 -19.06
C GLY A 123 -8.76 -24.89 -17.69
N ALA A 124 -10.05 -24.66 -17.42
CA ALA A 124 -10.55 -24.10 -16.16
C ALA A 124 -10.14 -24.94 -14.93
N ASP A 125 -9.96 -26.25 -15.11
CA ASP A 125 -9.54 -27.19 -14.07
C ASP A 125 -8.14 -26.88 -13.51
N VAL A 126 -7.27 -26.18 -14.25
CA VAL A 126 -5.93 -25.79 -13.81
C VAL A 126 -5.96 -24.51 -12.95
N LEU A 127 -6.97 -23.65 -13.11
CA LEU A 127 -7.13 -22.42 -12.32
C LEU A 127 -7.80 -22.69 -10.96
N SER A 128 -8.71 -23.66 -10.92
CA SER A 128 -9.48 -24.04 -9.72
C SER A 128 -8.63 -24.36 -8.47
N PRO A 129 -7.49 -25.08 -8.54
CA PRO A 129 -6.62 -25.29 -7.37
C PRO A 129 -5.69 -24.10 -7.07
N THR A 130 -5.64 -23.08 -7.92
CA THR A 130 -4.68 -21.96 -7.77
C THR A 130 -5.32 -20.74 -7.12
N PHE A 131 -6.61 -20.48 -7.38
CA PHE A 131 -7.32 -19.32 -6.84
C PHE A 131 -8.62 -19.72 -6.14
N HIS A 132 -8.69 -19.45 -4.84
CA HIS A 132 -9.91 -19.56 -4.05
C HIS A 132 -10.40 -18.17 -3.69
N LEU A 133 -11.64 -17.87 -4.04
CA LEU A 133 -12.30 -16.62 -3.65
C LEU A 133 -13.22 -16.91 -2.47
N HIS A 134 -13.00 -16.20 -1.37
CA HIS A 134 -13.87 -16.24 -0.19
C HIS A 134 -14.71 -14.97 -0.14
N THR A 135 -16.03 -15.12 -0.08
CA THR A 135 -16.97 -14.00 0.15
C THR A 135 -17.38 -13.99 1.61
N ALA A 136 -16.45 -13.64 2.48
CA ALA A 136 -16.63 -13.58 3.93
C ALA A 136 -15.65 -12.56 4.54
N THR A 137 -15.77 -12.28 5.84
CA THR A 137 -14.74 -11.52 6.54
C THR A 137 -13.43 -12.31 6.56
N LEU A 138 -12.30 -11.63 6.76
CA LEU A 138 -11.01 -12.32 6.91
C LEU A 138 -11.07 -13.27 8.10
N LEU A 139 -11.58 -12.83 9.25
CA LEU A 139 -11.70 -13.67 10.45
C LEU A 139 -12.57 -14.91 10.21
N ASP A 140 -13.73 -14.79 9.57
CA ASP A 140 -14.58 -15.95 9.25
C ASP A 140 -13.87 -16.93 8.30
N THR A 141 -13.13 -16.38 7.33
CA THR A 141 -12.33 -17.18 6.39
C THR A 141 -11.23 -17.96 7.12
N LEU A 142 -10.47 -17.29 8.00
CA LEU A 142 -9.44 -17.92 8.81
C LEU A 142 -10.04 -18.95 9.78
N ASN A 143 -11.22 -18.68 10.34
CA ASN A 143 -11.92 -19.59 11.25
C ASN A 143 -12.30 -20.91 10.57
N GLY A 144 -12.64 -20.88 9.27
CA GLY A 144 -12.94 -22.06 8.47
C GLY A 144 -11.72 -22.85 7.96
N MET A 145 -10.51 -22.30 8.07
CA MET A 145 -9.27 -22.97 7.65
C MET A 145 -8.73 -23.91 8.73
N ARG A 146 -7.97 -24.92 8.29
CA ARG A 146 -7.29 -25.86 9.20
C ARG A 146 -6.03 -25.23 9.81
N ASP A 147 -5.62 -25.80 10.93
CA ASP A 147 -4.36 -25.45 11.58
C ASP A 147 -3.17 -25.68 10.63
N GLY A 148 -2.31 -24.67 10.50
CA GLY A 148 -1.12 -24.74 9.64
C GLY A 148 -1.40 -24.86 8.13
N GLU A 149 -2.60 -24.51 7.68
CA GLU A 149 -2.98 -24.55 6.27
C GLU A 149 -2.23 -23.53 5.40
N LEU A 150 -1.82 -22.38 5.97
CA LEU A 150 -1.11 -21.33 5.25
C LEU A 150 0.40 -21.38 5.49
N ASP A 151 1.18 -21.38 4.40
CA ASP A 151 2.61 -21.10 4.45
C ASP A 151 2.89 -19.62 4.71
N LYS A 152 2.09 -18.77 4.08
CA LYS A 152 2.28 -17.31 4.01
C LYS A 152 0.92 -16.64 3.99
N ALA A 153 0.78 -15.54 4.71
CA ALA A 153 -0.36 -14.64 4.60
C ALA A 153 0.15 -13.24 4.24
N VAL A 154 -0.55 -12.55 3.34
CA VAL A 154 -0.32 -11.14 3.04
C VAL A 154 -1.61 -10.43 3.38
N ILE A 155 -1.62 -9.68 4.48
CA ILE A 155 -2.78 -8.94 4.93
C ILE A 155 -2.66 -7.48 4.53
N MET A 156 -3.81 -6.83 4.37
CA MET A 156 -3.87 -5.41 4.04
C MET A 156 -3.58 -4.55 5.28
N ASP A 157 -3.58 -3.24 5.08
CA ASP A 157 -3.41 -2.21 6.11
C ASP A 157 -4.63 -2.06 7.04
N HIS A 158 -5.62 -2.95 6.92
CA HIS A 158 -6.85 -2.89 7.73
C HIS A 158 -6.59 -3.04 9.22
N MET A 159 -5.45 -3.62 9.62
CA MET A 159 -5.02 -3.67 11.02
C MET A 159 -4.83 -2.28 11.64
N ASP A 160 -4.54 -1.24 10.83
CA ASP A 160 -4.48 0.14 11.31
C ASP A 160 -5.87 0.67 11.75
N TRP A 161 -6.95 -0.01 11.33
CA TRP A 161 -8.33 0.39 11.59
C TRP A 161 -8.87 -0.25 12.87
N PHE A 162 -8.24 -1.33 13.32
CA PHE A 162 -8.74 -2.20 14.38
C PHE A 162 -8.67 -1.58 15.77
N SER A 163 -9.59 -2.04 16.63
CA SER A 163 -9.42 -1.98 18.07
C SER A 163 -8.38 -3.03 18.52
N PRO A 164 -7.83 -2.92 19.75
CA PRO A 164 -6.98 -3.98 20.31
C PRO A 164 -7.64 -5.36 20.29
N GLU A 165 -8.94 -5.43 20.56
CA GLU A 165 -9.72 -6.68 20.61
C GLU A 165 -9.88 -7.32 19.22
N ASP A 166 -10.14 -6.51 18.19
CA ASP A 166 -10.27 -6.97 16.80
C ASP A 166 -8.92 -7.50 16.28
N ALA A 167 -7.84 -6.78 16.57
CA ALA A 167 -6.49 -7.20 16.20
C ALA A 167 -6.07 -8.48 16.92
N ASP A 168 -6.39 -8.61 18.21
CA ASP A 168 -6.09 -9.83 18.97
C ASP A 168 -6.82 -11.04 18.36
N SER A 169 -8.12 -10.89 18.07
CA SER A 169 -8.94 -11.94 17.47
C SER A 169 -8.40 -12.43 16.12
N GLU A 170 -8.03 -11.50 15.23
CA GLU A 170 -7.49 -11.85 13.92
C GLU A 170 -6.08 -12.46 14.01
N VAL A 171 -5.22 -11.93 14.89
CA VAL A 171 -3.87 -12.46 15.07
C VAL A 171 -3.89 -13.86 15.70
N VAL A 172 -4.83 -14.16 16.61
CA VAL A 172 -5.04 -15.53 17.12
C VAL A 172 -5.42 -16.48 15.98
N ALA A 173 -6.35 -16.07 15.12
CA ALA A 173 -6.77 -16.88 13.98
C ALA A 173 -5.60 -17.10 12.99
N LEU A 174 -4.83 -16.05 12.67
CA LEU A 174 -3.60 -16.13 11.87
C LEU A 174 -2.57 -17.06 12.51
N ALA A 175 -2.33 -16.92 13.82
CA ALA A 175 -1.41 -17.77 14.57
C ALA A 175 -1.80 -19.24 14.44
N ARG A 176 -3.09 -19.57 14.44
CA ARG A 176 -3.55 -20.95 14.23
C ARG A 176 -3.31 -21.45 12.81
N VAL A 177 -3.73 -20.68 11.80
CA VAL A 177 -3.73 -21.16 10.40
C VAL A 177 -2.38 -21.07 9.71
N VAL A 178 -1.48 -20.19 10.14
CA VAL A 178 -0.12 -20.12 9.60
C VAL A 178 0.70 -21.27 10.18
N LYS A 179 1.42 -22.01 9.34
CA LYS A 179 2.27 -23.12 9.83
C LYS A 179 3.52 -22.60 10.56
N LYS A 180 4.15 -23.46 11.35
CA LYS A 180 5.45 -23.17 11.98
C LYS A 180 6.49 -22.76 10.91
N ALA A 181 7.25 -21.71 11.18
CA ALA A 181 8.17 -21.06 10.22
C ALA A 181 7.51 -20.44 8.96
N GLY A 182 6.18 -20.46 8.87
CA GLY A 182 5.41 -19.62 7.95
C GLY A 182 5.40 -18.16 8.43
N PHE A 183 4.87 -17.25 7.61
CA PHE A 183 4.89 -15.83 7.95
C PHE A 183 3.69 -15.01 7.47
N VAL A 184 3.45 -13.90 8.14
CA VAL A 184 2.47 -12.86 7.76
C VAL A 184 3.22 -11.60 7.32
N LEU A 185 2.81 -10.99 6.21
CA LEU A 185 3.28 -9.69 5.73
C LEU A 185 2.16 -8.67 5.81
N TRP A 186 2.46 -7.45 6.25
CA TRP A 186 1.54 -6.31 6.22
C TRP A 186 2.28 -5.00 6.02
N ARG A 187 1.54 -3.98 5.58
CA ARG A 187 1.98 -2.58 5.56
C ARG A 187 1.17 -1.77 6.56
N SER A 188 1.75 -0.70 7.09
CA SER A 188 1.06 0.22 8.01
C SER A 188 1.32 1.68 7.66
N ALA A 189 0.33 2.53 7.92
CA ALA A 189 0.46 3.98 7.89
C ALA A 189 1.36 4.49 9.04
N ALA A 190 1.56 3.71 10.10
CA ALA A 190 2.56 3.99 11.11
C ALA A 190 3.93 3.40 10.70
N ARG A 191 5.00 4.07 11.10
CA ARG A 191 6.35 3.50 11.10
C ARG A 191 6.49 2.43 12.17
N ASN A 192 5.84 2.60 13.33
CA ASN A 192 5.85 1.65 14.44
C ASN A 192 4.41 1.29 14.90
N PRO A 193 3.71 0.39 14.19
CA PRO A 193 2.35 -0.01 14.56
C PRO A 193 2.29 -0.73 15.91
N TRP A 194 1.32 -0.35 16.75
CA TRP A 194 1.15 -0.88 18.11
C TRP A 194 0.87 -2.40 18.15
N TYR A 195 0.28 -2.94 17.08
CA TYR A 195 -0.10 -4.35 16.99
C TYR A 195 1.07 -5.30 16.69
N ILE A 196 2.30 -4.80 16.53
CA ILE A 196 3.52 -5.64 16.56
C ILE A 196 3.53 -6.49 17.83
N ALA A 197 3.23 -5.88 18.99
CA ALA A 197 3.18 -6.55 20.28
C ALA A 197 2.06 -7.61 20.37
N VAL A 198 1.01 -7.50 19.52
CA VAL A 198 -0.05 -8.51 19.44
C VAL A 198 0.47 -9.75 18.72
N PHE A 199 1.16 -9.57 17.58
CA PHE A 199 1.84 -10.68 16.90
C PHE A 199 2.87 -11.37 17.81
N GLU A 200 3.71 -10.62 18.52
CA GLU A 200 4.72 -11.18 19.42
C GLU A 200 4.10 -12.03 20.54
N ARG A 201 3.01 -11.54 21.14
CA ARG A 201 2.26 -12.26 22.18
C ARG A 201 1.69 -13.59 21.70
N HIS A 202 1.33 -13.68 20.42
CA HIS A 202 0.73 -14.86 19.79
C HIS A 202 1.74 -15.74 19.05
N GLY A 203 3.02 -15.68 19.47
CA GLY A 203 4.03 -16.65 19.03
C GLY A 203 4.65 -16.32 17.68
N PHE A 204 4.72 -15.04 17.31
CA PHE A 204 5.49 -14.59 16.16
C PHE A 204 6.76 -13.85 16.57
N THR A 205 7.80 -13.94 15.74
CA THR A 205 8.91 -12.98 15.72
C THR A 205 8.66 -11.96 14.63
N VAL A 206 8.65 -10.67 14.97
CA VAL A 206 8.36 -9.60 14.02
C VAL A 206 9.64 -8.86 13.64
N GLU A 207 9.85 -8.66 12.34
CA GLU A 207 10.90 -7.80 11.81
C GLU A 207 10.33 -6.73 10.89
N ALA A 208 10.89 -5.52 10.95
CA ALA A 208 10.61 -4.47 9.98
C ALA A 208 11.44 -4.73 8.72
N LEU A 209 10.77 -4.96 7.59
CA LEU A 209 11.45 -5.14 6.31
C LEU A 209 11.83 -3.81 5.67
N ASP A 210 10.98 -2.80 5.80
CA ASP A 210 11.30 -1.43 5.40
C ASP A 210 10.49 -0.44 6.23
N VAL A 211 11.10 0.69 6.58
CA VAL A 211 10.47 1.74 7.40
C VAL A 211 10.88 3.10 6.85
N ARG A 212 9.88 3.93 6.59
CA ARG A 212 10.08 5.27 6.05
C ARG A 212 10.88 6.11 7.03
N GLN A 213 11.97 6.66 6.52
CA GLN A 213 12.76 7.65 7.23
C GLN A 213 12.18 9.05 6.94
N PRO A 214 11.81 9.84 7.97
CA PRO A 214 11.27 11.19 7.76
C PRO A 214 12.22 12.05 6.94
N ASN A 215 11.69 12.83 5.99
CA ASN A 215 12.44 13.67 5.06
C ASN A 215 13.43 12.93 4.14
N SER A 216 13.38 11.60 4.06
CA SER A 216 14.16 10.85 3.08
C SER A 216 13.57 10.98 1.68
N MET A 217 14.44 11.12 0.67
CA MET A 217 14.04 11.10 -0.75
C MET A 217 13.99 9.69 -1.35
N LYS A 218 14.20 8.65 -0.52
CA LYS A 218 14.09 7.25 -0.92
C LYS A 218 12.70 6.71 -0.56
N PRO A 219 11.84 6.41 -1.55
CA PRO A 219 10.55 5.77 -1.29
C PRO A 219 10.72 4.28 -0.93
N LEU A 220 9.78 3.71 -0.17
CA LEU A 220 9.76 2.28 0.14
C LEU A 220 9.36 1.43 -1.08
N ASP A 221 8.41 1.94 -1.87
CA ASP A 221 7.93 1.31 -3.10
C ASP A 221 7.48 2.39 -4.11
N ARG A 222 6.98 1.98 -5.28
CA ARG A 222 6.53 2.92 -6.32
C ARG A 222 5.32 3.77 -5.90
N VAL A 223 4.55 3.35 -4.91
CA VAL A 223 3.38 4.09 -4.39
C VAL A 223 3.76 4.91 -3.17
N ASN A 224 4.56 4.34 -2.27
CA ASN A 224 5.05 4.94 -1.04
C ASN A 224 3.91 5.51 -0.17
N MET A 225 2.72 4.90 -0.17
CA MET A 225 1.57 5.38 0.60
C MET A 225 1.72 5.05 2.09
N TYR A 226 2.19 3.86 2.41
CA TYR A 226 2.40 3.37 3.77
C TYR A 226 3.80 3.71 4.29
N ALA A 227 3.93 3.85 5.60
CA ALA A 227 5.17 4.26 6.25
C ALA A 227 6.05 3.07 6.66
N SER A 228 5.54 1.84 6.58
CA SER A 228 6.32 0.65 6.90
C SER A 228 5.80 -0.63 6.21
N LEU A 229 6.68 -1.64 6.16
CA LEU A 229 6.41 -3.01 5.76
C LEU A 229 7.04 -3.94 6.82
N TYR A 230 6.25 -4.89 7.29
CA TYR A 230 6.65 -5.81 8.36
C TYR A 230 6.43 -7.27 7.98
N LYS A 231 7.18 -8.15 8.64
CA LYS A 231 7.07 -9.60 8.54
C LYS A 231 7.01 -10.22 9.94
N ALA A 232 5.94 -10.95 10.23
CA ALA A 232 5.82 -11.80 11.42
C ALA A 232 6.06 -13.25 11.04
N THR A 233 7.11 -13.88 11.56
CA THR A 233 7.42 -15.31 11.34
C THR A 233 6.93 -16.12 12.54
N LYS A 234 6.12 -17.16 12.31
CA LYS A 234 5.59 -18.00 13.39
C LYS A 234 6.67 -18.90 13.98
N LEU A 235 6.80 -18.87 15.30
CA LEU A 235 7.77 -19.63 16.09
C LEU A 235 7.51 -21.13 16.13
#